data_AF-A0A8S0YSP9-F1
#
_entry.id   AF-A0A8S0YSP9-F1
#
_cell.length_a   1.000
_cell.length_b   1.000
_cell.length_c   1.000
_cell.angle_alpha   90.00
_cell.angle_beta   90.00
_cell.angle_gamma   90.00
#
_symmetry.space_group_name_H-M   'P 1'
#
loop_
_entity.id
_entity.type
_entity.pdbx_description
1 polymer ?
#
loop_
_entity_poly.entity_id
_entity_poly.type
_entity_poly.pdbx_seq_one_letter_code
_entity_poly.pdbx_strand_id
1 'polypeptide(L)'
;MRGSTAGLADTLASGSRAHGALLEAADVLFASIVVAPGVVTYWKSTWTLMDIYVLPDNPVSSAAASASFGLCCSLLFSVFQSQLSKHLSPERGRLTYYVLSRLCTYIAGVACVGAWRGVWNLLNECTGDSARTLLSTTAAATLSLAALRALRNICAAPFTVAVDSPQDYFDVPTMFRTNSRETMLYILDCIFSVAVVGSLVVFVWRGSWALLDIFLFPEDVAKSCWTSLIVGYAIVVVTFALQAPVRWAAARLQGAPRLLLADVYHLVSFIATVNVWRGVWGLLDVYFFPDSPKLSNWSSHIISLAFLILLNCSNSIIVRGVYIDAEEPAGECVVFPCHYLRLFFHKERTKKRHRRALQAAASARKQEDASLPLQIPEEKV
;
A
#
# COMPACT_ATOMS: atom_id res chain seq x y z
N MET A 1 -0.23 -2.31 7.55
CA MET A 1 0.92 -1.44 7.80
C MET A 1 1.01 -1.12 9.29
N ARG A 2 0.84 -2.13 10.17
CA ARG A 2 1.08 -1.94 11.62
C ARG A 2 2.54 -2.18 12.00
N GLY A 3 3.27 -3.00 11.26
CA GLY A 3 4.63 -3.36 11.67
C GLY A 3 5.67 -2.24 11.55
N SER A 4 5.48 -1.28 10.64
CA SER A 4 6.49 -0.24 10.40
C SER A 4 6.24 1.07 11.13
N THR A 5 5.14 1.26 11.86
CA THR A 5 4.84 2.53 12.57
C THR A 5 4.93 2.46 14.09
N ALA A 6 4.97 1.26 14.67
CA ALA A 6 5.16 1.07 16.11
C ALA A 6 6.49 1.68 16.57
N GLY A 7 6.43 2.75 17.36
CA GLY A 7 7.59 3.45 17.92
C GLY A 7 8.13 4.65 17.12
N LEU A 8 7.57 5.00 15.94
CA LEU A 8 7.98 6.23 15.24
C LEU A 8 7.54 7.50 15.99
N ALA A 9 6.36 7.49 16.60
CA ALA A 9 5.85 8.64 17.35
C ALA A 9 6.77 9.01 18.54
N ASP A 10 7.24 8.00 19.29
CA ASP A 10 8.03 8.23 20.50
C ASP A 10 9.49 8.60 20.21
N THR A 11 10.04 8.22 19.06
CA THR A 11 11.45 8.47 18.69
C THR A 11 11.65 9.73 17.81
N LEU A 12 10.65 10.11 17.02
CA LEU A 12 10.67 11.34 16.22
C LEU A 12 10.51 12.62 17.06
N ALA A 13 9.98 12.51 18.29
CA ALA A 13 9.81 13.63 19.22
C ALA A 13 11.12 14.30 19.67
N SER A 14 12.29 13.73 19.32
CA SER A 14 13.61 14.27 19.70
C SER A 14 14.15 15.40 18.80
N GLY A 15 13.35 15.93 17.87
CA GLY A 15 13.72 17.02 16.96
C GLY A 15 12.83 18.27 17.07
N SER A 16 13.24 19.38 16.44
CA SER A 16 12.41 20.59 16.32
C SER A 16 11.08 20.27 15.62
N ARG A 17 9.97 20.81 16.13
CA ARG A 17 8.62 20.67 15.53
C ARG A 17 8.59 21.04 14.05
N ALA A 18 9.35 22.07 13.67
CA ALA A 18 9.48 22.51 12.28
C ALA A 18 10.12 21.44 11.38
N HIS A 19 11.12 20.71 11.89
CA HIS A 19 11.76 19.62 11.15
C HIS A 19 10.81 18.43 10.97
N GLY A 20 10.00 18.11 11.98
CA GLY A 20 8.95 17.09 11.87
C GLY A 20 7.92 17.43 10.79
N ALA A 21 7.38 18.65 10.82
CA ALA A 21 6.42 19.12 9.82
C ALA A 21 7.00 19.15 8.40
N LEU A 22 8.27 19.55 8.24
CA LEU A 22 8.94 19.53 6.93
C LEU A 22 9.12 18.11 6.40
N LEU A 23 9.47 17.15 7.26
CA LEU A 23 9.56 15.73 6.87
C LEU A 23 8.20 15.15 6.50
N GLU A 24 7.13 15.54 7.21
CA GLU A 24 5.76 15.15 6.87
C GLU A 24 5.34 15.69 5.51
N ALA A 25 5.59 16.97 5.23
CA ALA A 25 5.33 17.56 3.92
C ALA A 25 6.13 16.86 2.82
N ALA A 26 7.41 16.56 3.08
CA ALA A 26 8.26 15.84 2.13
C ALA A 26 7.77 14.40 1.87
N ASP A 27 7.28 13.70 2.91
CA ASP A 27 6.66 12.37 2.78
C ASP A 27 5.40 12.43 1.90
N VAL A 28 4.56 13.44 2.11
CA VAL A 28 3.34 13.66 1.32
C VAL A 28 3.68 13.96 -0.14
N LEU A 29 4.64 14.84 -0.39
CA LEU A 29 5.08 15.17 -1.75
C LEU A 29 5.69 13.95 -2.44
N PHE A 30 6.52 13.17 -1.74
CA PHE A 30 7.10 11.94 -2.27
C PHE A 30 6.02 10.91 -2.60
N ALA A 31 5.09 10.67 -1.69
CA ALA A 31 3.97 9.76 -1.93
C ALA A 31 3.10 10.21 -3.11
N SER A 32 2.86 11.51 -3.23
CA SER A 32 1.95 12.11 -4.21
C SER A 32 2.52 12.24 -5.60
N ILE A 33 3.78 12.65 -5.73
CA ILE A 33 4.42 13.00 -7.02
C ILE A 33 5.29 11.86 -7.55
N VAL A 34 5.80 11.00 -6.66
CA VAL A 34 6.74 9.93 -7.04
C VAL A 34 6.08 8.55 -6.95
N VAL A 35 5.57 8.18 -5.78
CA VAL A 35 5.04 6.82 -5.56
C VAL A 35 3.71 6.63 -6.28
N ALA A 36 2.75 7.54 -6.14
CA ALA A 36 1.44 7.39 -6.75
C ALA A 36 1.50 7.28 -8.28
N PRO A 37 2.20 8.17 -9.03
CA PRO A 37 2.31 8.00 -10.47
C PRO A 37 3.03 6.70 -10.87
N GLY A 38 4.07 6.30 -10.14
CA GLY A 38 4.76 5.03 -10.39
C GLY A 38 3.86 3.81 -10.19
N VAL A 39 3.07 3.78 -9.11
CA VAL A 39 2.12 2.70 -8.82
C VAL A 39 1.01 2.67 -9.88
N VAL A 40 0.42 3.82 -10.22
CA VAL A 40 -0.63 3.90 -11.25
C VAL A 40 -0.09 3.45 -12.61
N THR A 41 1.12 3.89 -12.99
CA THR A 41 1.77 3.49 -14.24
C THR A 41 1.97 1.97 -14.30
N TYR A 42 2.41 1.35 -13.21
CA TYR A 42 2.54 -0.12 -13.12
C TYR A 42 1.19 -0.82 -13.26
N TRP A 43 0.17 -0.36 -12.52
CA TRP A 43 -1.17 -0.94 -12.53
C TRP A 43 -1.81 -0.85 -13.91
N LYS A 44 -1.81 0.36 -14.48
CA LYS A 44 -2.31 0.65 -15.83
C LYS A 44 -1.70 -0.26 -16.87
N SER A 45 -0.37 -0.28 -16.91
CA SER A 45 0.34 -1.05 -17.93
C SER A 45 0.15 -2.55 -17.75
N THR A 46 0.17 -3.07 -16.52
CA THR A 46 -0.10 -4.49 -16.24
C THR A 46 -1.52 -4.88 -16.66
N TRP A 47 -2.50 -4.03 -16.35
CA TRP A 47 -3.89 -4.23 -16.73
C TRP A 47 -4.06 -4.27 -18.25
N THR A 48 -3.54 -3.27 -18.97
CA THR A 48 -3.62 -3.23 -20.43
C THR A 48 -2.85 -4.37 -21.09
N LEU A 49 -1.72 -4.81 -20.53
CA LEU A 49 -1.03 -6.01 -21.02
C LEU A 49 -1.92 -7.26 -20.88
N MET A 50 -2.68 -7.38 -19.80
CA MET A 50 -3.66 -8.47 -19.67
C MET A 50 -4.79 -8.34 -20.69
N ASP A 51 -5.27 -7.13 -21.00
CA ASP A 51 -6.24 -6.92 -22.08
C ASP A 51 -5.70 -7.37 -23.44
N ILE A 52 -4.41 -7.16 -23.71
CA ILE A 52 -3.77 -7.54 -24.97
C ILE A 52 -3.55 -9.06 -25.09
N TYR A 53 -3.22 -9.74 -23.99
CA TYR A 53 -2.70 -11.12 -24.05
C TYR A 53 -3.61 -12.19 -23.42
N VAL A 54 -4.48 -11.85 -22.48
CA VAL A 54 -5.27 -12.85 -21.74
C VAL A 54 -6.62 -13.03 -22.40
N LEU A 55 -6.75 -14.06 -23.25
CA LEU A 55 -8.00 -14.45 -23.92
C LEU A 55 -8.75 -13.24 -24.53
N PRO A 56 -8.09 -12.42 -25.38
CA PRO A 56 -8.62 -11.12 -25.80
C PRO A 56 -9.98 -11.22 -26.52
N ASP A 57 -10.25 -12.33 -27.20
CA ASP A 57 -11.47 -12.53 -27.96
C ASP A 57 -12.67 -13.02 -27.13
N ASN A 58 -12.47 -13.33 -25.83
CA ASN A 58 -13.52 -13.84 -24.96
C ASN A 58 -13.53 -13.09 -23.61
N PRO A 59 -14.28 -11.98 -23.50
CA PRO A 59 -14.25 -11.09 -22.33
C PRO A 59 -14.57 -11.80 -21.01
N VAL A 60 -15.60 -12.65 -20.98
CA VAL A 60 -16.01 -13.38 -19.77
C VAL A 60 -14.94 -14.38 -19.35
N SER A 61 -14.39 -15.14 -20.30
CA SER A 61 -13.33 -16.11 -20.00
C SER A 61 -12.03 -15.42 -19.59
N SER A 62 -11.70 -14.28 -20.22
CA SER A 62 -10.56 -13.43 -19.83
C SER A 62 -10.70 -12.93 -18.39
N ALA A 63 -11.89 -12.43 -18.04
CA ALA A 63 -12.20 -11.95 -16.70
C ALA A 63 -12.15 -13.09 -15.66
N ALA A 64 -12.76 -14.23 -15.95
CA ALA A 64 -12.75 -15.41 -15.09
C ALA A 64 -11.33 -15.97 -14.89
N ALA A 65 -10.52 -16.06 -15.95
CA ALA A 65 -9.13 -16.51 -15.87
C ALA A 65 -8.29 -15.55 -15.02
N SER A 66 -8.44 -14.24 -15.22
CA SER A 66 -7.72 -13.21 -14.45
C SER A 66 -8.11 -13.23 -12.98
N ALA A 67 -9.42 -13.32 -12.68
CA ALA A 67 -9.94 -13.41 -11.33
C ALA A 67 -9.46 -14.67 -10.63
N SER A 68 -9.55 -15.82 -11.29
CA SER A 68 -9.15 -17.11 -10.72
C SER A 68 -7.65 -17.14 -10.41
N PHE A 69 -6.81 -16.74 -11.38
CA PHE A 69 -5.38 -16.66 -11.17
C PHE A 69 -5.03 -15.70 -10.03
N GLY A 70 -5.57 -14.48 -10.08
CA GLY A 70 -5.26 -13.44 -9.10
C GLY A 70 -5.70 -13.77 -7.68
N LEU A 71 -6.93 -14.27 -7.51
CA LEU A 71 -7.47 -14.67 -6.21
C LEU A 71 -6.74 -15.88 -5.65
N CYS A 72 -6.43 -16.89 -6.46
CA CYS A 72 -5.66 -18.06 -6.03
C CYS A 72 -4.26 -17.66 -5.56
N CYS A 73 -3.52 -16.86 -6.35
CA CYS A 73 -2.21 -16.38 -5.96
C CYS A 73 -2.28 -15.53 -4.68
N SER A 74 -3.23 -14.60 -4.58
CA SER A 74 -3.42 -13.76 -3.39
C SER A 74 -3.72 -14.59 -2.14
N LEU A 75 -4.55 -15.63 -2.28
CA LEU A 75 -4.85 -16.59 -1.21
C LEU A 75 -3.61 -17.37 -0.79
N LEU A 76 -2.83 -17.88 -1.74
CA LEU A 76 -1.57 -18.58 -1.45
C LEU A 76 -0.58 -17.66 -0.74
N PHE A 77 -0.42 -16.42 -1.19
CA PHE A 77 0.43 -15.44 -0.49
C PHE A 77 -0.06 -15.17 0.93
N SER A 78 -1.37 -14.99 1.13
CA SER A 78 -1.96 -14.78 2.45
C SER A 78 -1.75 -16.01 3.35
N VAL A 79 -2.00 -17.22 2.87
CA VAL A 79 -1.84 -18.45 3.67
C VAL A 79 -0.37 -18.70 4.02
N PHE A 80 0.54 -18.55 3.07
CA PHE A 80 1.97 -18.85 3.25
C PHE A 80 2.81 -17.66 3.75
N GLN A 81 2.20 -16.52 4.10
CA GLN A 81 2.92 -15.30 4.52
C GLN A 81 3.94 -15.54 5.64
N SER A 82 3.59 -16.36 6.64
CA SER A 82 4.46 -16.69 7.78
C SER A 82 5.66 -17.54 7.36
N GLN A 83 5.46 -18.48 6.44
CA GLN A 83 6.52 -19.30 5.90
C GLN A 83 7.45 -18.49 5.00
N LEU A 84 6.91 -17.60 4.17
CA LEU A 84 7.70 -16.68 3.35
C LEU A 84 8.56 -15.78 4.24
N SER A 85 7.98 -15.16 5.28
CA SER A 85 8.72 -14.33 6.22
C SER A 85 9.83 -15.08 6.97
N LYS A 86 9.57 -16.34 7.38
CA LYS A 86 10.55 -17.18 8.07
C LYS A 86 11.71 -17.61 7.16
N HIS A 87 11.44 -17.92 5.90
CA HIS A 87 12.45 -18.47 4.98
C HIS A 87 13.19 -17.40 4.18
N LEU A 88 12.50 -16.32 3.80
CA LEU A 88 13.07 -15.20 3.07
C LEU A 88 13.36 -14.06 4.06
N SER A 89 14.45 -14.22 4.81
CA SER A 89 14.98 -13.18 5.70
C SER A 89 16.41 -12.78 5.31
N PRO A 90 16.82 -11.51 5.51
CA PRO A 90 18.19 -11.07 5.27
C PRO A 90 19.25 -11.86 6.07
N GLU A 91 18.85 -12.43 7.21
CA GLU A 91 19.71 -13.21 8.11
C GLU A 91 20.10 -14.56 7.52
N ARG A 92 19.23 -15.19 6.73
CA ARG A 92 19.49 -16.50 6.10
C ARG A 92 20.32 -16.39 4.82
N GLY A 93 20.21 -15.27 4.11
CA GLY A 93 20.93 -15.06 2.86
C GLY A 93 20.53 -13.75 2.21
N ARG A 94 21.41 -12.74 2.28
CA ARG A 94 21.09 -11.38 1.82
C ARG A 94 20.74 -11.34 0.34
N LEU A 95 21.54 -11.96 -0.53
CA LEU A 95 21.28 -11.98 -1.98
C LEU A 95 19.98 -12.72 -2.30
N THR A 96 19.79 -13.91 -1.73
CA THR A 96 18.58 -14.72 -1.87
C THR A 96 17.34 -13.93 -1.45
N TYR A 97 17.39 -13.25 -0.32
CA TYR A 97 16.32 -12.38 0.14
C TYR A 97 16.01 -11.29 -0.89
N TYR A 98 16.99 -10.50 -1.33
CA TYR A 98 16.74 -9.38 -2.24
C TYR A 98 16.24 -9.83 -3.62
N VAL A 99 16.70 -10.96 -4.14
CA VAL A 99 16.23 -11.48 -5.44
C VAL A 99 14.84 -12.09 -5.31
N LEU A 100 14.65 -13.04 -4.39
CA LEU A 100 13.39 -13.79 -4.29
C LEU A 100 12.25 -12.93 -3.75
N SER A 101 12.50 -12.01 -2.81
CA SER A 101 11.45 -11.10 -2.32
C SER A 101 10.89 -10.19 -3.41
N ARG A 102 11.75 -9.69 -4.32
CA ARG A 102 11.33 -8.86 -5.46
C ARG A 102 10.58 -9.68 -6.50
N LEU A 103 11.02 -10.91 -6.74
CA LEU A 103 10.28 -11.84 -7.60
C LEU A 103 8.89 -12.15 -7.02
N CYS A 104 8.79 -12.39 -5.71
CA CYS A 104 7.51 -12.55 -5.02
C CYS A 104 6.64 -11.29 -5.17
N THR A 105 7.20 -10.10 -4.97
CA THR A 105 6.46 -8.84 -5.15
C THR A 105 5.99 -8.65 -6.58
N TYR A 106 6.79 -9.01 -7.58
CA TYR A 106 6.39 -8.97 -8.99
C TYR A 106 5.21 -9.90 -9.27
N ILE A 107 5.31 -11.18 -8.88
CA ILE A 107 4.25 -12.17 -9.07
C ILE A 107 2.98 -11.76 -8.32
N ALA A 108 3.11 -11.32 -7.07
CA ALA A 108 2.00 -10.81 -6.26
C ALA A 108 1.37 -9.57 -6.87
N GLY A 109 2.16 -8.65 -7.44
CA GLY A 109 1.67 -7.45 -8.14
C GLY A 109 0.85 -7.81 -9.37
N VAL A 110 1.36 -8.69 -10.25
CA VAL A 110 0.64 -9.18 -11.42
C VAL A 110 -0.64 -9.93 -10.99
N ALA A 111 -0.56 -10.80 -10.00
CA ALA A 111 -1.74 -11.49 -9.46
C ALA A 111 -2.78 -10.51 -8.88
N CYS A 112 -2.33 -9.47 -8.18
CA CYS A 112 -3.20 -8.45 -7.59
C CYS A 112 -3.96 -7.68 -8.68
N VAL A 113 -3.26 -7.20 -9.72
CA VAL A 113 -3.88 -6.54 -10.87
C VAL A 113 -4.84 -7.51 -11.59
N GLY A 114 -4.47 -8.77 -11.76
CA GLY A 114 -5.32 -9.80 -12.37
C GLY A 114 -6.60 -10.07 -11.59
N ALA A 115 -6.52 -10.14 -10.26
CA ALA A 115 -7.70 -10.28 -9.39
C ALA A 115 -8.64 -9.09 -9.56
N TRP A 116 -8.10 -7.87 -9.52
CA TRP A 116 -8.87 -6.64 -9.69
C TRP A 116 -9.52 -6.57 -11.06
N ARG A 117 -8.76 -6.78 -12.14
CA ARG A 117 -9.26 -6.81 -13.51
C ARG A 117 -10.36 -7.84 -13.69
N GLY A 118 -10.13 -9.06 -13.21
CA GLY A 118 -11.08 -10.14 -13.36
C GLY A 118 -12.39 -9.86 -12.63
N VAL A 119 -12.32 -9.45 -11.36
CA VAL A 119 -13.51 -9.13 -10.55
C VAL A 119 -14.26 -7.92 -11.12
N TRP A 120 -13.54 -6.89 -11.56
CA TRP A 120 -14.11 -5.70 -12.18
C TRP A 120 -14.87 -6.05 -13.47
N ASN A 121 -14.22 -6.79 -14.37
CA ASN A 121 -14.82 -7.13 -15.66
C ASN A 121 -16.00 -8.11 -15.48
N LEU A 122 -15.91 -9.09 -14.58
CA LEU A 122 -17.04 -9.95 -14.25
C LEU A 122 -18.23 -9.13 -13.72
N LEU A 123 -17.98 -8.13 -12.88
CA LEU A 123 -19.04 -7.25 -12.40
C LEU A 123 -19.67 -6.42 -13.53
N ASN A 124 -18.87 -5.93 -14.48
CA ASN A 124 -19.38 -5.24 -15.67
C ASN A 124 -20.32 -6.14 -16.46
N GLU A 125 -19.92 -7.39 -16.73
CA GLU A 125 -20.75 -8.37 -17.45
C GLU A 125 -22.06 -8.68 -16.69
N CYS A 126 -22.01 -8.76 -15.36
CA CYS A 126 -23.19 -9.06 -14.55
C CYS A 126 -24.17 -7.87 -14.38
N THR A 127 -23.68 -6.63 -14.35
CA THR A 127 -24.47 -5.47 -13.92
C THR A 127 -24.61 -4.37 -14.98
N GLY A 128 -23.84 -4.44 -16.06
CA GLY A 128 -23.74 -3.40 -17.09
C GLY A 128 -23.21 -2.07 -16.54
N ASP A 129 -23.08 -1.08 -17.43
CA ASP A 129 -22.40 0.19 -17.15
C ASP A 129 -23.38 1.37 -16.97
N SER A 130 -24.66 1.10 -16.68
CA SER A 130 -25.61 2.18 -16.43
C SER A 130 -25.29 2.92 -15.12
N ALA A 131 -25.47 4.24 -15.10
CA ALA A 131 -25.25 5.04 -13.88
C ALA A 131 -26.06 4.52 -12.68
N ARG A 132 -27.25 3.97 -12.91
CA ARG A 132 -28.11 3.41 -11.87
C ARG A 132 -27.48 2.15 -11.25
N THR A 133 -27.06 1.19 -12.08
CA THR A 133 -26.46 -0.07 -11.61
C THR A 133 -25.10 0.17 -10.95
N LEU A 134 -24.34 1.12 -11.49
CA LEU A 134 -23.12 1.64 -10.86
C LEU A 134 -23.40 2.20 -9.47
N LEU A 135 -24.31 3.17 -9.33
CA LEU A 135 -24.65 3.76 -8.04
C LEU A 135 -25.11 2.72 -7.02
N SER A 136 -26.00 1.79 -7.42
CA SER A 136 -26.52 0.78 -6.49
C SER A 136 -25.45 -0.20 -6.03
N THR A 137 -24.59 -0.68 -6.94
CA THR A 137 -23.51 -1.63 -6.60
C THR A 137 -22.43 -0.97 -5.75
N THR A 138 -22.07 0.29 -6.06
CA THR A 138 -21.13 1.10 -5.27
C THR A 138 -21.65 1.33 -3.86
N ALA A 139 -22.91 1.76 -3.73
CA ALA A 139 -23.53 2.04 -2.45
C ALA A 139 -23.63 0.77 -1.60
N ALA A 140 -24.09 -0.34 -2.19
CA ALA A 140 -24.15 -1.63 -1.52
C ALA A 140 -22.77 -2.07 -1.02
N ALA A 141 -21.74 -2.03 -1.87
CA ALA A 141 -20.38 -2.42 -1.49
C ALA A 141 -19.78 -1.50 -0.41
N THR A 142 -20.01 -0.19 -0.51
CA THR A 142 -19.56 0.80 0.47
C THR A 142 -20.21 0.55 1.83
N LEU A 143 -21.52 0.33 1.86
CA LEU A 143 -22.26 0.01 3.09
C LEU A 143 -21.82 -1.33 3.69
N SER A 144 -21.57 -2.35 2.86
CA SER A 144 -21.02 -3.62 3.32
C SER A 144 -19.63 -3.45 3.94
N LEU A 145 -18.72 -2.69 3.32
CA LEU A 145 -17.40 -2.41 3.89
C LEU A 145 -17.50 -1.63 5.20
N ALA A 146 -18.37 -0.63 5.29
CA ALA A 146 -18.60 0.12 6.52
C ALA A 146 -19.17 -0.78 7.64
N ALA A 147 -20.11 -1.67 7.31
CA ALA A 147 -20.65 -2.65 8.25
C ALA A 147 -19.58 -3.65 8.74
N LEU A 148 -18.66 -4.03 7.86
CA LEU A 148 -17.50 -4.87 8.19
C LEU A 148 -16.39 -4.08 8.90
N ARG A 149 -16.48 -2.75 9.02
CA ARG A 149 -15.40 -1.87 9.51
C ARG A 149 -14.10 -2.08 8.72
N ALA A 150 -14.23 -2.19 7.40
CA ALA A 150 -13.13 -2.42 6.46
C ALA A 150 -13.10 -1.35 5.35
N LEU A 151 -13.73 -0.20 5.54
CA LEU A 151 -13.86 0.85 4.55
C LEU A 151 -12.51 1.48 4.19
N ARG A 152 -11.58 1.67 5.13
CA ARG A 152 -10.26 2.25 4.82
C ARG A 152 -9.44 1.46 3.80
N ASN A 153 -9.78 0.19 3.55
CA ASN A 153 -9.08 -0.66 2.58
C ASN A 153 -9.28 -0.22 1.13
N ILE A 154 -10.20 0.72 0.86
CA ILE A 154 -10.34 1.36 -0.45
C ILE A 154 -9.21 2.37 -0.75
N CYS A 155 -8.44 2.80 0.26
CA CYS A 155 -7.37 3.78 0.08
C CYS A 155 -6.13 3.16 -0.59
N ALA A 156 -5.53 3.91 -1.52
CA ALA A 156 -4.27 3.57 -2.17
C ALA A 156 -3.31 4.78 -2.16
N ALA A 157 -2.18 4.69 -2.87
CA ALA A 157 -1.33 5.84 -3.12
C ALA A 157 -2.17 6.97 -3.76
N PRO A 158 -2.09 8.23 -3.29
CA PRO A 158 -1.00 8.81 -2.51
C PRO A 158 -1.13 8.72 -0.99
N PHE A 159 -2.19 8.11 -0.45
CA PHE A 159 -2.44 8.03 0.99
C PHE A 159 -1.85 6.79 1.66
N THR A 160 -1.32 5.85 0.88
CA THR A 160 -0.65 4.67 1.42
C THR A 160 0.65 4.41 0.66
N VAL A 161 1.75 4.22 1.39
CA VAL A 161 3.04 3.85 0.82
C VAL A 161 3.61 2.68 1.61
N ALA A 162 3.84 1.55 0.93
CA ALA A 162 4.47 0.39 1.52
C ALA A 162 5.98 0.39 1.21
N VAL A 163 6.80 0.50 2.25
CA VAL A 163 8.25 0.37 2.14
C VAL A 163 8.64 -1.11 2.15
N ASP A 164 9.61 -1.48 1.32
CA ASP A 164 10.19 -2.83 1.22
C ASP A 164 11.10 -3.11 2.42
N SER A 165 10.55 -3.05 3.64
CA SER A 165 11.26 -3.33 4.89
C SER A 165 11.24 -4.83 5.19
N PRO A 166 12.36 -5.45 5.61
CA PRO A 166 12.38 -6.88 5.89
C PRO A 166 11.41 -7.37 6.96
N GLN A 167 11.13 -6.55 7.98
CA GLN A 167 10.29 -6.93 9.12
C GLN A 167 8.87 -7.30 8.71
N ASP A 168 8.29 -6.54 7.79
CA ASP A 168 6.86 -6.66 7.42
C ASP A 168 6.68 -6.97 5.93
N TYR A 169 7.75 -7.42 5.26
CA TYR A 169 7.78 -7.55 3.80
C TYR A 169 6.62 -8.40 3.30
N PHE A 170 6.35 -9.52 3.97
CA PHE A 170 5.30 -10.48 3.61
C PHE A 170 4.05 -10.35 4.48
N ASP A 171 3.96 -9.37 5.38
CA ASP A 171 2.80 -9.22 6.26
C ASP A 171 1.54 -8.83 5.46
N VAL A 172 0.53 -9.70 5.53
CA VAL A 172 -0.79 -9.56 4.91
C VAL A 172 -1.83 -9.77 6.02
N PRO A 173 -2.21 -8.70 6.74
CA PRO A 173 -3.17 -8.82 7.83
C PRO A 173 -4.51 -9.31 7.29
N THR A 174 -5.13 -10.24 8.00
CA THR A 174 -6.46 -10.77 7.67
C THR A 174 -7.53 -10.12 8.55
N MET A 175 -8.79 -10.22 8.14
CA MET A 175 -9.96 -9.61 8.77
C MET A 175 -10.11 -10.04 10.23
N PHE A 176 -10.04 -11.34 10.50
CA PHE A 176 -10.26 -11.90 11.84
C PHE A 176 -8.96 -12.12 12.63
N ARG A 177 -7.80 -11.96 11.99
CA ARG A 177 -6.46 -12.14 12.58
C ARG A 177 -6.29 -13.50 13.25
N THR A 178 -6.85 -14.53 12.64
CA THR A 178 -6.79 -15.88 13.19
C THR A 178 -5.35 -16.39 13.20
N ASN A 179 -4.99 -17.16 14.23
CA ASN A 179 -3.67 -17.75 14.34
C ASN A 179 -3.54 -19.00 13.43
N SER A 180 -2.39 -19.17 12.78
CA SER A 180 -2.10 -20.34 11.95
C SER A 180 -2.12 -21.69 12.70
N ARG A 181 -2.18 -21.70 14.04
CA ARG A 181 -2.40 -22.92 14.84
C ARG A 181 -3.77 -23.55 14.58
N GLU A 182 -4.78 -22.73 14.28
CA GLU A 182 -6.12 -23.17 13.91
C GLU A 182 -6.26 -23.14 12.40
N THR A 183 -5.61 -24.08 11.72
CA THR A 183 -5.39 -24.06 10.26
C THR A 183 -6.66 -23.79 9.46
N MET A 184 -7.78 -24.43 9.79
CA MET A 184 -9.04 -24.23 9.06
C MET A 184 -9.58 -22.80 9.23
N LEU A 185 -9.62 -22.28 10.47
CA LEU A 185 -10.12 -20.92 10.73
C LEU A 185 -9.19 -19.86 10.12
N TYR A 186 -7.88 -20.10 10.11
CA TYR A 186 -6.92 -19.25 9.41
C TYR A 186 -7.11 -19.25 7.89
N ILE A 187 -7.33 -20.41 7.27
CA ILE A 187 -7.61 -20.50 5.84
C ILE A 187 -8.93 -19.78 5.51
N LEU A 188 -9.99 -19.99 6.31
CA LEU A 188 -11.27 -19.31 6.12
C LEU A 188 -11.13 -17.79 6.28
N ASP A 189 -10.33 -17.31 7.22
CA ASP A 189 -10.03 -15.89 7.39
C ASP A 189 -9.27 -15.32 6.18
N CYS A 190 -8.29 -16.05 5.64
CA CYS A 190 -7.61 -15.66 4.40
C CYS A 190 -8.59 -15.60 3.22
N ILE A 191 -9.48 -16.60 3.07
CA ILE A 191 -10.50 -16.62 2.02
C ILE A 191 -11.44 -15.42 2.16
N PHE A 192 -11.95 -15.16 3.37
CA PHE A 192 -12.84 -14.03 3.62
C PHE A 192 -12.16 -12.69 3.30
N SER A 193 -10.92 -12.53 3.76
CA SER A 193 -10.13 -11.32 3.54
C SER A 193 -9.87 -11.05 2.06
N VAL A 194 -9.45 -12.07 1.32
CA VAL A 194 -9.09 -11.94 -0.10
C VAL A 194 -10.33 -11.86 -0.99
N ALA A 195 -11.28 -12.79 -0.83
CA ALA A 195 -12.41 -12.93 -1.75
C ALA A 195 -13.58 -11.99 -1.41
N VAL A 196 -13.89 -11.77 -0.14
CA VAL A 196 -15.03 -10.93 0.25
C VAL A 196 -14.61 -9.47 0.35
N VAL A 197 -13.69 -9.14 1.27
CA VAL A 197 -13.26 -7.75 1.47
C VAL A 197 -12.56 -7.21 0.21
N GLY A 198 -11.67 -8.00 -0.39
CA GLY A 198 -11.00 -7.63 -1.64
C GLY A 198 -11.98 -7.31 -2.78
N SER A 199 -13.00 -8.16 -3.02
CA SER A 199 -13.98 -7.90 -4.08
C SER A 199 -14.87 -6.69 -3.80
N LEU A 200 -15.27 -6.48 -2.54
CA LEU A 200 -16.05 -5.29 -2.17
C LEU A 200 -15.27 -4.00 -2.46
N VAL A 201 -13.96 -3.98 -2.18
CA VAL A 201 -13.09 -2.85 -2.54
C VAL A 201 -13.09 -2.61 -4.06
N VAL A 202 -12.95 -3.67 -4.87
CA VAL A 202 -13.02 -3.58 -6.34
C VAL A 202 -14.35 -2.97 -6.78
N PHE A 203 -15.46 -3.34 -6.15
CA PHE A 203 -16.79 -2.84 -6.52
C PHE A 203 -16.93 -1.33 -6.26
N VAL A 204 -16.41 -0.84 -5.13
CA VAL A 204 -16.41 0.60 -4.81
C VAL A 204 -15.55 1.40 -5.79
N TRP A 205 -14.37 0.87 -6.12
CA TRP A 205 -13.47 1.47 -7.12
C TRP A 205 -14.11 1.50 -8.52
N ARG A 206 -14.69 0.37 -8.95
CA ARG A 206 -15.40 0.26 -10.24
C ARG A 206 -16.49 1.29 -10.37
N GLY A 207 -17.34 1.33 -9.37
CA GLY A 207 -18.42 2.28 -9.25
C GLY A 207 -17.99 3.73 -9.43
N SER A 208 -17.04 4.14 -8.61
CA SER A 208 -16.57 5.53 -8.56
C SER A 208 -15.86 5.94 -9.84
N TRP A 209 -15.06 5.05 -10.41
CA TRP A 209 -14.34 5.31 -11.66
C TRP A 209 -15.30 5.46 -12.85
N ALA A 210 -16.19 4.49 -13.05
CA ALA A 210 -17.10 4.51 -14.19
C ALA A 210 -18.16 5.63 -14.09
N LEU A 211 -18.57 6.03 -12.88
CA LEU A 211 -19.41 7.23 -12.71
C LEU A 211 -18.67 8.50 -13.16
N LEU A 212 -17.37 8.63 -12.91
CA LEU A 212 -16.58 9.75 -13.43
C LEU A 212 -16.49 9.68 -14.97
N ASP A 213 -16.35 8.50 -15.56
CA ASP A 213 -16.34 8.35 -17.02
C ASP A 213 -17.67 8.79 -17.67
N ILE A 214 -18.81 8.55 -17.00
CA ILE A 214 -20.12 8.97 -17.50
C ILE A 214 -20.34 10.48 -17.37
N PHE A 215 -19.91 11.10 -16.26
CA PHE A 215 -20.32 12.46 -15.92
C PHE A 215 -19.25 13.54 -16.12
N LEU A 216 -17.97 13.19 -16.10
CA LEU A 216 -16.88 14.17 -16.14
C LEU A 216 -16.37 14.33 -17.57
N PHE A 217 -16.90 15.31 -18.31
CA PHE A 217 -16.49 15.62 -19.69
C PHE A 217 -16.40 14.37 -20.60
N PRO A 218 -17.49 13.60 -20.78
CA PRO A 218 -17.45 12.31 -21.49
C PRO A 218 -16.96 12.43 -22.95
N GLU A 219 -17.19 13.58 -23.59
CA GLU A 219 -16.81 13.84 -24.98
C GLU A 219 -15.35 14.29 -25.16
N ASP A 220 -14.64 14.62 -24.07
CA ASP A 220 -13.26 15.11 -24.10
C ASP A 220 -12.43 14.39 -23.04
N VAL A 221 -11.87 13.24 -23.46
CA VAL A 221 -11.08 12.36 -22.58
C VAL A 221 -9.89 13.11 -21.98
N ALA A 222 -9.17 13.92 -22.76
CA ALA A 222 -8.00 14.65 -22.27
C ALA A 222 -8.40 15.65 -21.16
N LYS A 223 -9.45 16.45 -21.40
CA LYS A 223 -9.98 17.39 -20.40
C LYS A 223 -10.54 16.67 -19.18
N SER A 224 -11.21 15.54 -19.37
CA SER A 224 -11.71 14.69 -18.31
C SER A 224 -10.58 14.21 -17.40
N CYS A 225 -9.50 13.66 -17.97
CA CYS A 225 -8.34 13.17 -17.22
C CYS A 225 -7.61 14.29 -16.49
N TRP A 226 -7.36 15.43 -17.14
CA TRP A 226 -6.75 16.59 -16.49
C TRP A 226 -7.60 17.15 -15.34
N THR A 227 -8.92 17.25 -15.55
CA THR A 227 -9.83 17.73 -14.49
C THR A 227 -9.80 16.77 -13.30
N SER A 228 -9.86 15.47 -13.57
CA SER A 228 -9.76 14.43 -12.53
C SER A 228 -8.45 14.57 -11.77
N LEU A 229 -7.32 14.73 -12.46
CA LEU A 229 -6.02 14.88 -11.82
C LEU A 229 -5.94 16.13 -10.92
N ILE A 230 -6.39 17.29 -11.43
CA ILE A 230 -6.34 18.57 -10.71
C ILE A 230 -7.24 18.52 -9.48
N VAL A 231 -8.49 18.06 -9.62
CA VAL A 231 -9.43 17.91 -8.51
C VAL A 231 -8.92 16.90 -7.49
N GLY A 232 -8.38 15.77 -7.97
CA GLY A 232 -7.78 14.74 -7.13
C GLY A 232 -6.68 15.32 -6.23
N TYR A 233 -5.67 15.99 -6.80
CA TYR A 233 -4.59 16.57 -6.00
C TYR A 233 -5.03 17.76 -5.14
N ALA A 234 -6.02 18.55 -5.55
CA ALA A 234 -6.61 19.57 -4.69
C ALA A 234 -7.21 18.95 -3.43
N ILE A 235 -7.96 17.85 -3.57
CA ILE A 235 -8.52 17.11 -2.42
C ILE A 235 -7.39 16.47 -1.59
N VAL A 236 -6.31 15.94 -2.20
CA VAL A 236 -5.14 15.42 -1.48
C VAL A 236 -4.52 16.49 -0.56
N VAL A 237 -4.32 17.71 -1.07
CA VAL A 237 -3.79 18.81 -0.26
C VAL A 237 -4.71 19.11 0.92
N VAL A 238 -6.03 19.18 0.67
CA VAL A 238 -7.04 19.45 1.70
C VAL A 238 -7.07 18.33 2.74
N THR A 239 -7.09 17.06 2.35
CA THR A 239 -7.14 15.94 3.30
C THR A 239 -5.88 15.89 4.17
N PHE A 240 -4.68 16.01 3.60
CA PHE A 240 -3.46 16.07 4.41
C PHE A 240 -3.42 17.29 5.35
N ALA A 241 -3.91 18.45 4.92
CA ALA A 241 -4.02 19.63 5.79
C ALA A 241 -5.01 19.41 6.94
N LEU A 242 -6.09 18.67 6.70
CA LEU A 242 -7.11 18.32 7.70
C LEU A 242 -6.70 17.14 8.60
N GLN A 243 -5.62 16.43 8.30
CA GLN A 243 -5.23 15.23 9.05
C GLN A 243 -5.01 15.52 10.54
N ALA A 244 -4.33 16.62 10.88
CA ALA A 244 -4.09 17.00 12.28
C ALA A 244 -5.38 17.30 13.07
N PRO A 245 -6.30 18.17 12.60
CA PRO A 245 -7.57 18.40 13.31
C PRO A 245 -8.48 17.17 13.34
N VAL A 246 -8.53 16.36 12.28
CA VAL A 246 -9.34 15.12 12.26
C VAL A 246 -8.77 14.10 13.24
N ARG A 247 -7.45 13.93 13.31
CA ARG A 247 -6.77 13.09 14.32
C ARG A 247 -7.09 13.56 15.74
N TRP A 248 -7.03 14.87 15.99
CA TRP A 248 -7.35 15.46 17.28
C TRP A 248 -8.81 15.17 17.70
N ALA A 249 -9.74 15.23 16.76
CA ALA A 249 -11.15 14.91 16.99
C ALA A 249 -11.35 13.41 17.22
N ALA A 250 -10.75 12.56 16.37
CA ALA A 250 -10.82 11.11 16.48
C ALA A 250 -10.25 10.59 17.81
N ALA A 251 -9.24 11.26 18.38
CA ALA A 251 -8.69 10.93 19.69
C ALA A 251 -9.66 11.20 20.86
N ARG A 252 -10.68 12.05 20.67
CA ARG A 252 -11.68 12.42 21.69
C ARG A 252 -12.99 11.66 21.57
N LEU A 253 -13.25 11.07 20.41
CA LEU A 253 -14.45 10.27 20.17
C LEU A 253 -14.21 8.81 20.57
N GLN A 254 -15.29 8.09 20.87
CA GLN A 254 -15.28 6.64 21.12
C GLN A 254 -16.46 5.99 20.40
N GLY A 255 -16.38 4.67 20.16
CA GLY A 255 -17.47 3.91 19.56
C GLY A 255 -17.87 4.39 18.15
N ALA A 256 -19.18 4.43 17.88
CA ALA A 256 -19.72 4.71 16.54
C ALA A 256 -19.39 6.11 15.99
N PRO A 257 -19.41 7.23 16.75
CA PRO A 257 -18.99 8.54 16.24
C PRO A 257 -17.54 8.56 15.74
N ARG A 258 -16.63 7.85 16.42
CA ARG A 258 -15.24 7.75 16.02
C ARG A 258 -15.08 6.95 14.72
N LEU A 259 -15.82 5.85 14.61
CA LEU A 259 -15.88 5.03 13.40
C LEU A 259 -16.39 5.86 12.22
N LEU A 260 -17.53 6.53 12.38
CA LEU A 260 -18.11 7.36 11.32
C LEU A 260 -17.16 8.49 10.88
N LEU A 261 -16.50 9.17 11.82
CA LEU A 261 -15.50 10.19 11.49
C LEU A 261 -14.36 9.60 10.64
N ALA A 262 -13.83 8.44 11.04
CA ALA A 262 -12.77 7.77 10.30
C ALA A 262 -13.25 7.34 8.91
N ASP A 263 -14.43 6.74 8.81
CA ASP A 263 -15.01 6.24 7.56
C ASP A 263 -15.24 7.38 6.56
N VAL A 264 -15.86 8.49 6.99
CA VAL A 264 -16.06 9.67 6.16
C VAL A 264 -14.73 10.24 5.68
N TYR A 265 -13.73 10.31 6.57
CA TYR A 265 -12.41 10.83 6.21
C TYR A 265 -11.69 9.94 5.18
N HIS A 266 -11.77 8.61 5.31
CA HIS A 266 -11.24 7.68 4.31
C HIS A 266 -12.03 7.72 2.99
N LEU A 267 -13.36 7.93 3.01
CA LEU A 267 -14.15 8.13 1.79
C LEU A 267 -13.74 9.39 1.02
N VAL A 268 -13.53 10.51 1.71
CA VAL A 268 -13.03 11.73 1.05
C VAL A 268 -11.64 11.50 0.44
N SER A 269 -10.78 10.77 1.16
CA SER A 269 -9.43 10.40 0.69
C SER A 269 -9.48 9.46 -0.51
N PHE A 270 -10.45 8.56 -0.53
CA PHE A 270 -10.71 7.68 -1.65
C PHE A 270 -11.17 8.44 -2.90
N ILE A 271 -12.05 9.44 -2.76
CA ILE A 271 -12.45 10.30 -3.88
C ILE A 271 -11.23 10.99 -4.50
N ALA A 272 -10.31 11.50 -3.67
CA ALA A 272 -9.01 11.99 -4.14
C ALA A 272 -8.22 10.92 -4.88
N THR A 273 -8.10 9.72 -4.28
CA THR A 273 -7.34 8.59 -4.82
C THR A 273 -7.83 8.20 -6.21
N VAL A 274 -9.13 7.95 -6.38
CA VAL A 274 -9.72 7.55 -7.66
C VAL A 274 -9.46 8.61 -8.73
N ASN A 275 -9.60 9.89 -8.38
CA ASN A 275 -9.36 10.99 -9.31
C ASN A 275 -7.88 11.11 -9.74
N VAL A 276 -6.94 10.95 -8.81
CA VAL A 276 -5.50 10.92 -9.13
C VAL A 276 -5.18 9.71 -10.02
N TRP A 277 -5.67 8.52 -9.66
CA TRP A 277 -5.43 7.30 -10.43
C TRP A 277 -6.01 7.41 -11.85
N ARG A 278 -7.27 7.82 -11.97
CA ARG A 278 -7.94 8.02 -13.26
C ARG A 278 -7.24 9.08 -14.11
N GLY A 279 -6.84 10.19 -13.50
CA GLY A 279 -6.10 11.25 -14.16
C GLY A 279 -4.76 10.74 -14.73
N VAL A 280 -3.90 10.14 -13.90
CA VAL A 280 -2.60 9.63 -14.36
C VAL A 280 -2.78 8.53 -15.41
N TRP A 281 -3.69 7.57 -15.16
CA TRP A 281 -3.96 6.47 -16.07
C TRP A 281 -4.38 6.97 -17.45
N GLY A 282 -5.40 7.83 -17.52
CA GLY A 282 -5.91 8.30 -18.80
C GLY A 282 -4.94 9.26 -19.52
N LEU A 283 -4.14 10.05 -18.80
CA LEU A 283 -3.09 10.86 -19.43
C LEU A 283 -1.98 10.00 -20.06
N LEU A 284 -1.67 8.83 -19.48
CA LEU A 284 -0.77 7.87 -20.12
C LEU A 284 -1.38 7.32 -21.42
N ASP A 285 -2.69 7.03 -21.43
CA ASP A 285 -3.39 6.59 -22.65
C ASP A 285 -3.42 7.67 -23.74
N VAL A 286 -3.62 8.94 -23.36
CA VAL A 286 -3.71 10.06 -24.31
C VAL A 286 -2.33 10.44 -24.87
N TYR A 287 -1.29 10.49 -24.03
CA TYR A 287 -0.02 11.13 -24.40
C TYR A 287 1.17 10.18 -24.56
N PHE A 288 1.17 8.98 -23.96
CA PHE A 288 2.36 8.12 -23.93
C PHE A 288 2.28 6.99 -24.96
N PHE A 289 2.84 7.22 -26.15
CA PHE A 289 2.85 6.29 -27.28
C PHE A 289 1.45 5.72 -27.61
N PRO A 290 0.44 6.57 -27.86
CA PRO A 290 -0.96 6.13 -28.06
C PRO A 290 -1.10 5.14 -29.24
N ASP A 291 -0.33 5.36 -30.32
CA ASP A 291 -0.38 4.53 -31.54
C ASP A 291 0.37 3.20 -31.40
N SER A 292 1.05 2.95 -30.27
CA SER A 292 1.81 1.72 -30.03
C SER A 292 1.57 1.16 -28.63
N PRO A 293 0.37 0.62 -28.34
CA PRO A 293 -0.01 0.16 -27.00
C PRO A 293 0.94 -0.88 -26.41
N LYS A 294 1.51 -1.77 -27.22
CA LYS A 294 2.49 -2.75 -26.74
C LYS A 294 3.77 -2.07 -26.22
N LEU A 295 4.32 -1.10 -26.97
CA LEU A 295 5.51 -0.36 -26.56
C LEU A 295 5.21 0.50 -25.32
N SER A 296 4.10 1.24 -25.36
CA SER A 296 3.62 2.08 -24.25
C SER A 296 3.56 1.28 -22.94
N ASN A 297 2.85 0.15 -22.95
CA ASN A 297 2.58 -0.60 -21.72
C ASN A 297 3.76 -1.46 -21.28
N TRP A 298 4.51 -2.12 -22.17
CA TRP A 298 5.71 -2.87 -21.74
C TRP A 298 6.79 -1.95 -21.16
N SER A 299 7.06 -0.81 -21.80
CA SER A 299 8.05 0.14 -21.28
C SER A 299 7.58 0.74 -19.95
N SER A 300 6.33 1.18 -19.86
CA SER A 300 5.72 1.68 -18.62
C SER A 300 5.82 0.67 -17.49
N HIS A 301 5.42 -0.58 -17.73
CA HIS A 301 5.43 -1.66 -16.76
C HIS A 301 6.83 -1.92 -16.18
N ILE A 302 7.82 -2.09 -17.07
CA ILE A 302 9.20 -2.41 -16.68
C ILE A 302 9.83 -1.21 -15.96
N ILE A 303 9.69 0.00 -16.50
CA ILE A 303 10.29 1.21 -15.94
C ILE A 303 9.69 1.52 -14.57
N SER A 304 8.36 1.49 -14.43
CA SER A 304 7.71 1.79 -13.15
C SER A 304 8.03 0.75 -12.08
N LEU A 305 8.07 -0.55 -12.44
CA LEU A 305 8.46 -1.61 -11.51
C LEU A 305 9.91 -1.44 -11.04
N ALA A 306 10.85 -1.27 -11.99
CA ALA A 306 12.25 -1.08 -11.67
C ALA A 306 12.46 0.17 -10.80
N PHE A 307 11.78 1.27 -11.13
CA PHE A 307 11.83 2.51 -10.38
C PHE A 307 11.36 2.32 -8.92
N LEU A 308 10.21 1.68 -8.70
CA LEU A 308 9.69 1.45 -7.35
C LEU A 308 10.57 0.46 -6.54
N ILE A 309 11.18 -0.53 -7.20
CA ILE A 309 12.15 -1.44 -6.56
C ILE A 309 13.40 -0.66 -6.13
N LEU A 310 13.94 0.21 -6.98
CA LEU A 310 15.11 1.05 -6.68
C LEU A 310 14.82 2.02 -5.52
N LEU A 311 13.60 2.54 -5.44
CA LEU A 311 13.12 3.35 -4.32
C LEU A 311 12.78 2.52 -3.07
N ASN A 312 12.86 1.19 -3.12
CA ASN A 312 12.55 0.30 -2.00
C ASN A 312 11.11 0.51 -1.46
N CYS A 313 10.16 0.71 -2.38
CA CYS A 313 8.73 0.82 -2.09
C CYS A 313 7.86 0.05 -3.09
N SER A 314 8.41 -0.97 -3.74
CA SER A 314 7.74 -1.79 -4.75
C SER A 314 6.51 -2.51 -4.22
N ASN A 315 6.48 -2.83 -2.92
CA ASN A 315 5.29 -3.38 -2.27
C ASN A 315 4.07 -2.47 -2.27
N SER A 316 4.20 -1.19 -2.66
CA SER A 316 3.07 -0.28 -2.83
C SER A 316 2.18 -0.66 -4.01
N ILE A 317 2.64 -1.54 -4.92
CA ILE A 317 1.84 -2.04 -6.04
C ILE A 317 0.85 -3.15 -5.63
N ILE A 318 0.91 -3.64 -4.39
CA ILE A 318 0.09 -4.75 -3.89
C ILE A 318 -0.95 -4.21 -2.90
N VAL A 319 -2.19 -4.73 -2.98
CA VAL A 319 -3.21 -4.47 -1.95
C VAL A 319 -2.88 -5.26 -0.69
N ARG A 320 -2.66 -4.54 0.41
CA ARG A 320 -2.04 -5.05 1.64
C ARG A 320 -3.07 -5.52 2.68
N GLY A 321 -3.69 -6.68 2.46
CA GLY A 321 -4.55 -7.32 3.45
C GLY A 321 -5.76 -6.45 3.88
N VAL A 322 -6.27 -6.70 5.08
CA VAL A 322 -7.45 -6.03 5.65
C VAL A 322 -7.08 -5.27 6.92
N TYR A 323 -7.40 -3.98 6.94
CA TYR A 323 -7.30 -3.10 8.10
C TYR A 323 -8.68 -2.80 8.64
N ILE A 324 -8.80 -2.85 9.97
CA ILE A 324 -10.04 -2.56 10.66
C ILE A 324 -10.12 -1.06 10.97
N ASP A 325 -11.29 -0.48 10.70
CA ASP A 325 -11.55 0.94 10.92
C ASP A 325 -11.66 1.28 12.41
N ALA A 326 -11.19 2.48 12.75
CA ALA A 326 -11.17 3.04 14.10
C ALA A 326 -10.45 2.18 15.16
N GLU A 327 -9.57 1.27 14.74
CA GLU A 327 -8.91 0.33 15.65
C GLU A 327 -7.66 0.91 16.32
N GLU A 328 -6.82 1.66 15.60
CA GLU A 328 -5.60 2.24 16.19
C GLU A 328 -5.95 3.33 17.22
N PRO A 329 -5.32 3.34 18.41
CA PRO A 329 -5.63 4.26 19.50
C PRO A 329 -5.24 5.72 19.21
N ALA A 330 -5.64 6.64 20.09
CA ALA A 330 -5.19 8.04 20.10
C ALA A 330 -5.38 8.80 18.76
N GLY A 331 -6.43 8.45 17.99
CA GLY A 331 -6.71 9.06 16.69
C GLY A 331 -5.78 8.62 15.56
N GLU A 332 -4.88 7.67 15.78
CA GLU A 332 -3.98 7.14 14.72
C GLU A 332 -4.74 6.42 13.60
N CYS A 333 -6.00 6.06 13.83
CA CYS A 333 -6.84 5.39 12.83
C CYS A 333 -7.12 6.25 11.58
N VAL A 334 -6.91 7.57 11.64
CA VAL A 334 -7.07 8.50 10.50
C VAL A 334 -5.73 9.01 9.96
N VAL A 335 -4.60 8.47 10.43
CA VAL A 335 -3.28 8.84 9.93
C VAL A 335 -2.93 8.00 8.72
N PHE A 336 -2.62 8.67 7.62
CA PHE A 336 -2.20 8.02 6.39
C PHE A 336 -0.79 7.45 6.54
N PRO A 337 -0.55 6.17 6.19
CA PRO A 337 0.75 5.53 6.30
C PRO A 337 1.70 5.97 5.17
N CYS A 338 2.03 7.25 5.15
CA CYS A 338 3.01 7.89 4.27
C CYS A 338 4.20 8.33 5.11
N HIS A 339 5.06 7.37 5.47
CA HIS A 339 6.19 7.60 6.39
C HIS A 339 7.56 7.30 5.76
N TYR A 340 7.68 7.33 4.43
CA TYR A 340 8.86 6.84 3.70
C TYR A 340 10.19 7.49 4.19
N LEU A 341 10.30 8.81 4.10
CA LEU A 341 11.46 9.60 4.51
C LEU A 341 11.61 9.57 6.03
N ARG A 342 10.52 9.67 6.79
CA ARG A 342 10.55 9.55 8.25
C ARG A 342 11.16 8.21 8.70
N LEU A 343 10.79 7.11 8.05
CA LEU A 343 11.36 5.78 8.28
C LEU A 343 12.82 5.70 7.88
N PHE A 344 13.17 6.26 6.73
CA PHE A 344 14.55 6.29 6.25
C PHE A 344 15.47 7.02 7.24
N PHE A 345 15.12 8.24 7.63
CA PHE A 345 15.89 9.04 8.58
C PHE A 345 15.92 8.40 9.98
N HIS A 346 14.83 7.78 10.42
CA HIS A 346 14.79 7.04 11.68
C HIS A 346 15.79 5.88 11.67
N LYS A 347 15.80 5.06 10.61
CA LYS A 347 16.77 3.95 10.45
C LYS A 347 18.21 4.44 10.46
N GLU A 348 18.51 5.52 9.73
CA GLU A 348 19.85 6.12 9.70
C GLU A 348 20.29 6.67 11.07
N ARG A 349 19.40 7.33 11.81
CA ARG A 349 19.69 7.81 13.17
C ARG A 349 19.99 6.65 14.12
N THR A 350 19.17 5.60 14.09
CA THR A 350 19.35 4.42 14.95
C THR A 350 20.65 3.69 14.62
N LYS A 351 21.00 3.53 13.34
CA LYS A 351 22.28 2.97 12.90
C LYS A 351 23.47 3.78 13.39
N LYS A 352 23.41 5.11 13.31
CA LYS A 352 24.45 6.02 13.83
C LYS A 352 24.60 5.90 15.35
N ARG A 353 23.48 5.87 16.09
CA ARG A 353 23.49 5.69 17.56
C ARG A 353 24.10 4.35 17.96
N HIS A 354 23.71 3.26 17.31
CA HIS A 354 24.27 1.94 17.58
C HIS A 354 25.78 1.88 17.31
N ARG A 355 26.25 2.46 16.19
CA ARG A 355 27.68 2.56 15.88
C ARG A 355 28.45 3.35 16.95
N ARG A 356 27.89 4.47 17.45
CA ARG A 356 28.50 5.25 18.53
C ARG A 356 28.55 4.47 19.85
N ALA A 357 27.48 3.73 20.19
CA ALA A 357 27.45 2.90 21.39
C ALA A 357 28.50 1.78 21.34
N LEU A 358 28.65 1.11 20.19
CA LEU A 358 29.70 0.10 19.99
C LEU A 358 31.10 0.71 20.10
N GLN A 359 31.32 1.90 19.56
CA GLN A 359 32.60 2.62 19.68
C GLN A 359 32.90 2.99 21.14
N ALA A 360 31.90 3.51 21.87
CA ALA A 360 32.04 3.86 23.28
C ALA A 360 32.32 2.63 24.16
N ALA A 361 31.64 1.51 23.91
CA ALA A 361 31.89 0.24 24.60
C ALA A 361 33.31 -0.29 24.30
N ALA A 362 33.76 -0.20 23.05
CA ALA A 362 35.11 -0.61 22.66
C ALA A 362 36.19 0.29 23.30
N SER A 363 35.97 1.60 23.42
CA SER A 363 36.90 2.50 24.12
C SER A 363 36.94 2.25 25.62
N ALA A 364 35.79 1.98 26.25
CA ALA A 364 35.73 1.66 27.68
C ALA A 364 36.49 0.37 28.00
N ARG A 365 36.31 -0.68 27.18
CA ARG A 365 37.03 -1.95 27.33
C ARG A 365 38.55 -1.81 27.18
N LYS A 366 39.02 -0.97 26.25
CA LYS A 366 40.45 -0.67 26.10
C LYS A 366 41.03 0.06 27.31
N GLN A 367 40.27 0.96 27.94
CA GLN A 367 40.70 1.64 29.16
C GLN A 367 40.77 0.66 30.34
N GLU A 368 39.82 -0.26 30.44
CA GLU A 368 39.79 -1.31 31.46
C GLU A 368 41.00 -2.25 31.32
N ASP A 369 41.28 -2.75 30.10
CA ASP A 369 42.44 -3.59 29.80
C ASP A 369 43.77 -2.89 30.07
N ALA A 370 43.86 -1.57 29.84
CA ALA A 370 45.05 -0.77 30.13
C ALA A 370 45.24 -0.46 31.63
N SER A 371 44.19 -0.63 32.43
CA SER A 371 44.20 -0.37 33.88
C SER A 371 44.41 -1.63 34.73
N LEU A 372 44.43 -2.82 34.12
CA LEU A 372 44.78 -4.07 34.79
C LEU A 372 46.29 -4.07 35.13
N PRO A 373 46.70 -4.26 36.39
CA PRO A 373 48.11 -4.32 36.75
C PRO A 373 48.78 -5.52 36.07
N LEU A 374 49.94 -5.28 35.44
CA LEU A 374 50.83 -6.31 34.93
C LEU A 374 51.09 -7.33 36.05
N GLN A 375 50.59 -8.55 35.91
CA GLN A 375 50.98 -9.67 36.78
C GLN A 375 52.48 -9.87 36.60
N ILE A 376 53.25 -9.47 37.62
CA ILE A 376 54.69 -9.71 37.69
C ILE A 376 54.86 -11.23 37.80
N PRO A 377 55.67 -11.88 36.93
CA PRO A 377 55.86 -13.32 37.01
C PRO A 377 56.50 -13.68 38.35
N GLU A 378 55.88 -14.59 39.10
CA GLU A 378 56.51 -15.17 40.29
C GLU A 378 57.78 -15.91 39.87
N GLU A 379 58.93 -15.42 40.35
CA GLU A 379 60.21 -16.13 40.29
C GLU A 379 60.09 -17.43 41.10
N LYS A 380 60.18 -18.56 40.40
CA LYS A 380 60.26 -19.88 41.02
C LYS A 380 61.65 -20.03 41.65
N VAL A 381 61.68 -20.12 42.99
CA VAL A 381 62.83 -20.53 43.81
C VAL A 381 63.09 -22.03 43.67
#